data_AF-A0A8I6REB8-F1
#
_entry.id   AF-A0A8I6REB8-F1
#
_cell.length_a   1.000
_cell.length_b   1.000
_cell.length_c   1.000
_cell.angle_alpha   90.00
_cell.angle_beta   90.00
_cell.angle_gamma   90.00
#
_symmetry.space_group_name_H-M   'P 1'
#
loop_
_entity.id
_entity.type
_entity.pdbx_description
1 polymer ?
#
loop_
_entity_poly.entity_id
_entity_poly.type
_entity_poly.pdbx_seq_one_letter_code
_entity_poly.pdbx_strand_id
1 'polypeptide(L)'
;MKRRCKTSVGRKSVVFGDVLDVIDDRSEERNPDTGPDESDSIYTIRVSLDQVVVALRHPSVLYFRGVVEAKAIAGSFETMGYQVNDDDGRTYTLFSLEDSSANYISTVRYTVMTGRYLNVLFQLGLNEDVIYKIVNHVGCMGTVVLLSNAVERFQRWNEFLTSLDIQVFPAKLRKRGFPLFPEAEEALGAVFDDAGGTRIPKKLNICKDWDVIMSAFPTDQHFKVLFCGGKGVGKSTTMRYMINRRLQVSPKVLVIDLDVGQSEFTICGSVSAVVVYTPLLGPNYTHLKNPSRSYFVGNIDIAMSISSYLNAVRKLLNYCLYNPQFSNCTWFINTMGITKGIGLGLLATIIKLVLPDFVLQIQSNDNQLNFDAQLQPQNILGYGAPRLFDIKKYTLFTVRSAVISSYKDRRFSNIIGLTPKTLREIVMLVYLRRAAVDNNKRSRFFKYRMCNK
;
A
#
# COMPACT_ATOMS: atom_id res chain seq x y z
N MET A 1 42.56 -15.33 -65.56
CA MET A 1 43.82 -14.55 -65.49
C MET A 1 43.46 -13.07 -65.51
N LYS A 2 44.05 -12.27 -64.61
CA LYS A 2 43.69 -10.87 -64.27
C LYS A 2 43.50 -9.91 -65.45
N ARG A 3 42.55 -8.97 -65.29
CA ARG A 3 42.59 -7.49 -65.55
C ARG A 3 41.17 -7.01 -65.94
N ARG A 4 40.69 -5.79 -65.68
CA ARG A 4 40.94 -4.67 -64.74
C ARG A 4 39.93 -3.57 -65.16
N CYS A 5 39.38 -2.78 -64.23
CA CYS A 5 39.01 -1.34 -64.34
C CYS A 5 38.14 -0.84 -65.53
N LYS A 6 37.17 0.09 -65.43
CA LYS A 6 36.95 1.19 -64.46
C LYS A 6 35.56 1.83 -64.71
N THR A 7 34.98 2.33 -63.61
CA THR A 7 34.10 3.50 -63.42
C THR A 7 32.75 3.63 -64.13
N SER A 8 31.69 3.76 -63.31
CA SER A 8 30.69 4.82 -63.45
C SER A 8 30.18 5.27 -62.07
N VAL A 9 29.83 6.56 -62.01
CA VAL A 9 29.46 7.38 -60.85
C VAL A 9 27.94 7.32 -60.65
N GLY A 10 27.44 7.37 -59.41
CA GLY A 10 26.02 7.71 -59.19
C GLY A 10 25.43 7.49 -57.80
N ARG A 11 25.26 8.61 -57.09
CA ARG A 11 24.22 8.93 -56.09
C ARG A 11 24.24 8.26 -54.71
N LYS A 12 24.54 9.11 -53.71
CA LYS A 12 23.96 9.05 -52.35
C LYS A 12 22.43 9.10 -52.47
N SER A 13 21.75 8.14 -51.87
CA SER A 13 20.32 8.22 -51.57
C SER A 13 20.13 8.32 -50.07
N VAL A 14 19.70 9.50 -49.64
CA VAL A 14 18.98 9.73 -48.40
C VAL A 14 17.64 9.02 -48.54
N VAL A 15 17.28 8.14 -47.61
CA VAL A 15 15.90 7.65 -47.49
C VAL A 15 15.26 8.47 -46.38
N PHE A 16 14.50 9.50 -46.79
CA PHE A 16 13.37 9.97 -46.03
C PHE A 16 12.34 8.83 -46.04
N GLY A 17 12.04 8.28 -44.87
CA GLY A 17 10.88 7.41 -44.67
C GLY A 17 9.75 8.29 -44.18
N ASP A 18 8.82 8.56 -45.09
CA ASP A 18 7.62 9.34 -44.84
C ASP A 18 6.76 8.75 -43.71
N VAL A 19 6.18 9.70 -43.00
CA VAL A 19 4.92 9.65 -42.24
C VAL A 19 3.97 8.62 -42.85
N LEU A 20 3.63 7.61 -42.05
CA LEU A 20 2.31 6.98 -41.92
C LEU A 20 2.48 5.78 -40.96
N ASP A 21 2.75 6.09 -39.68
CA ASP A 21 2.28 5.22 -38.62
C ASP A 21 0.75 5.29 -38.67
N VAL A 22 0.16 4.30 -39.34
CA VAL A 22 -1.27 4.04 -39.28
C VAL A 22 -1.59 3.74 -37.82
N ILE A 23 -2.00 4.79 -37.12
CA ILE A 23 -2.79 4.72 -35.90
C ILE A 23 -3.96 3.81 -36.26
N ASP A 24 -4.01 2.63 -35.64
CA ASP A 24 -5.21 1.80 -35.64
C ASP A 24 -6.27 2.58 -34.86
N ASP A 25 -7.00 3.43 -35.58
CA ASP A 25 -8.10 4.26 -35.11
C ASP A 25 -9.35 3.40 -34.86
N ARG A 26 -9.16 2.32 -34.10
CA ARG A 26 -10.25 1.71 -33.35
C ARG A 26 -10.38 2.54 -32.09
N SER A 27 -11.05 3.68 -32.25
CA SER A 27 -11.98 4.16 -31.24
C SER A 27 -12.82 2.96 -30.81
N GLU A 28 -12.41 2.32 -29.71
CA GLU A 28 -13.34 1.52 -28.93
C GLU A 28 -14.43 2.52 -28.51
N GLU A 29 -15.54 2.50 -29.24
CA GLU A 29 -16.74 3.23 -28.89
C GLU A 29 -17.02 2.95 -27.41
N ARG A 30 -16.89 3.99 -26.58
CA ARG A 30 -17.21 3.92 -25.17
C ARG A 30 -18.65 3.41 -25.08
N ASN A 31 -18.83 2.34 -24.32
CA ASN A 31 -20.14 1.76 -24.08
C ASN A 31 -21.06 2.86 -23.51
N PRO A 32 -22.16 3.24 -24.18
CA PRO A 32 -22.99 4.39 -23.78
C PRO A 32 -23.73 4.22 -22.44
N ASP A 33 -23.57 3.08 -21.77
CA ASP A 33 -24.11 2.79 -20.43
C ASP A 33 -23.17 3.20 -19.27
N THR A 34 -21.99 3.80 -19.54
CA THR A 34 -21.22 4.46 -18.48
C THR A 34 -21.82 5.83 -18.21
N GLY A 35 -22.16 6.11 -16.94
CA GLY A 35 -22.65 7.43 -16.49
C GLY A 35 -21.73 8.61 -16.85
N PRO A 36 -22.06 9.84 -16.44
CA PRO A 36 -21.35 11.05 -16.88
C PRO A 36 -19.82 10.90 -16.78
N ASP A 37 -19.11 11.41 -17.78
CA ASP A 37 -17.65 11.27 -17.96
C ASP A 37 -16.92 11.50 -16.63
N GLU A 38 -16.19 10.49 -16.11
CA GLU A 38 -15.54 10.58 -14.79
C GLU A 38 -14.51 11.71 -14.72
N SER A 39 -13.95 12.17 -15.85
CA SER A 39 -13.10 13.36 -15.90
C SER A 39 -13.84 14.63 -15.46
N ASP A 40 -15.15 14.74 -15.74
CA ASP A 40 -16.01 15.85 -15.31
C ASP A 40 -16.39 15.76 -13.82
N SER A 41 -15.95 14.71 -13.13
CA SER A 41 -16.16 14.55 -11.69
C SER A 41 -15.03 15.15 -10.84
N ILE A 42 -13.88 15.45 -11.45
CA ILE A 42 -12.68 15.95 -10.76
C ILE A 42 -12.26 17.29 -11.35
N TYR A 43 -12.23 18.31 -10.49
CA TYR A 43 -11.81 19.65 -10.87
C TYR A 43 -10.56 20.05 -10.08
N THR A 44 -9.52 20.52 -10.76
CA THR A 44 -8.23 20.91 -10.14
C THR A 44 -7.93 22.38 -10.37
N ILE A 45 -7.45 23.05 -9.33
CA ILE A 45 -7.02 24.46 -9.40
C ILE A 45 -5.67 24.59 -8.73
N ARG A 46 -4.68 25.09 -9.46
CA ARG A 46 -3.38 25.45 -8.89
C ARG A 46 -3.50 26.72 -8.06
N VAL A 47 -3.06 26.68 -6.80
CA VAL A 47 -3.10 27.82 -5.87
C VAL A 47 -1.72 28.38 -5.53
N SER A 48 -0.66 27.60 -5.74
CA SER A 48 0.73 28.05 -5.63
C SER A 48 1.64 27.28 -6.60
N LEU A 49 2.96 27.49 -6.52
CA LEU A 49 3.92 26.72 -7.31
C LEU A 49 3.89 25.21 -6.99
N ASP A 50 3.53 24.86 -5.76
CA ASP A 50 3.65 23.52 -5.17
C ASP A 50 2.33 22.98 -4.58
N GLN A 51 1.22 23.72 -4.69
CA GLN A 51 -0.07 23.35 -4.12
C GLN A 51 -1.22 23.43 -5.14
N VAL A 52 -2.14 22.48 -5.01
CA VAL A 52 -3.31 22.32 -5.86
C VAL A 52 -4.52 22.00 -4.99
N VAL A 53 -5.62 22.72 -5.22
CA VAL A 53 -6.93 22.36 -4.70
C VAL A 53 -7.58 21.38 -5.67
N VAL A 54 -8.00 20.22 -5.15
CA VAL A 54 -8.69 19.17 -5.89
C VAL A 54 -10.11 19.05 -5.34
N ALA A 55 -11.08 19.32 -6.19
CA ALA A 55 -12.50 19.27 -5.93
C ALA A 55 -13.09 18.01 -6.58
N LEU A 56 -13.56 17.07 -5.76
CA LEU A 56 -14.11 15.79 -6.19
C LEU A 56 -15.62 15.78 -5.98
N ARG A 57 -16.40 15.53 -7.04
CA ARG A 57 -17.84 15.25 -6.93
C ARG A 57 -18.03 13.84 -6.38
N HIS A 58 -19.07 13.59 -5.59
CA HIS A 58 -19.35 12.22 -5.16
C HIS A 58 -20.23 11.49 -6.21
N PRO A 59 -19.92 10.23 -6.59
CA PRO A 59 -18.72 9.46 -6.26
C PRO A 59 -17.56 9.71 -7.23
N SER A 60 -16.36 9.94 -6.69
CA SER A 60 -15.11 10.00 -7.46
C SER A 60 -13.95 9.33 -6.74
N VAL A 61 -13.00 8.84 -7.55
CA VAL A 61 -11.70 8.30 -7.10
C VAL A 61 -10.61 8.90 -7.99
N LEU A 62 -9.64 9.55 -7.37
CA LEU A 62 -8.43 10.06 -8.01
C LEU A 62 -7.26 9.15 -7.65
N TYR A 63 -6.76 8.39 -8.63
CA TYR A 63 -5.51 7.63 -8.50
C TYR A 63 -4.32 8.52 -8.79
N PHE A 64 -3.18 8.21 -8.16
CA PHE A 64 -1.94 8.93 -8.42
C PHE A 64 -0.71 8.04 -8.34
N ARG A 65 0.41 8.50 -8.92
CA ARG A 65 1.76 7.95 -8.78
C ARG A 65 2.71 9.08 -8.38
N GLY A 66 3.42 8.89 -7.28
CA GLY A 66 4.26 9.93 -6.68
C GLY A 66 4.11 9.97 -5.17
N VAL A 67 4.57 11.07 -4.58
CA VAL A 67 4.40 11.35 -3.16
C VAL A 67 3.79 12.73 -3.02
N VAL A 68 2.62 12.80 -2.38
CA VAL A 68 1.89 14.05 -2.16
C VAL A 68 1.55 14.18 -0.68
N GLU A 69 1.45 15.41 -0.21
CA GLU A 69 0.84 15.72 1.08
C GLU A 69 -0.61 16.12 0.86
N ALA A 70 -1.54 15.52 1.60
CA ALA A 70 -2.97 15.69 1.42
C ALA A 70 -3.63 16.17 2.71
N LYS A 71 -4.49 17.19 2.60
CA LYS A 71 -5.30 17.73 3.68
C LYS A 71 -6.75 17.89 3.23
N ALA A 72 -7.69 17.45 4.05
CA ALA A 72 -9.11 17.68 3.79
C ALA A 72 -9.43 19.15 4.11
N ILE A 73 -10.05 19.85 3.15
CA ILE A 73 -10.45 21.25 3.27
C ILE A 73 -11.95 21.35 3.51
N ALA A 74 -12.73 20.55 2.77
CA ALA A 74 -14.18 20.44 2.94
C ALA A 74 -14.58 18.97 2.85
N GLY A 75 -15.33 18.50 3.85
CA GLY A 75 -15.78 17.13 3.91
C GLY A 75 -14.65 16.15 4.24
N SER A 76 -14.64 14.98 3.60
CA SER A 76 -13.77 13.86 3.97
C SER A 76 -13.37 13.05 2.75
N PHE A 77 -12.09 12.69 2.67
CA PHE A 77 -11.60 11.74 1.68
C PHE A 77 -11.13 10.45 2.35
N GLU A 78 -11.18 9.35 1.60
CA GLU A 78 -10.60 8.08 2.00
C GLU A 78 -9.35 7.77 1.18
N THR A 79 -8.36 7.17 1.84
CA THR A 79 -7.18 6.59 1.21
C THR A 79 -6.72 5.37 2.00
N MET A 80 -6.45 4.25 1.31
CA MET A 80 -6.03 2.98 1.93
C MET A 80 -6.89 2.55 3.15
N GLY A 81 -8.20 2.81 3.13
CA GLY A 81 -9.14 2.50 4.22
C GLY A 81 -9.10 3.46 5.42
N TYR A 82 -8.28 4.51 5.39
CA TYR A 82 -8.31 5.59 6.37
C TYR A 82 -9.15 6.76 5.85
N GLN A 83 -10.09 7.25 6.65
CA GLN A 83 -10.85 8.46 6.35
C GLN A 83 -10.16 9.68 6.98
N VAL A 84 -9.90 10.70 6.18
CA VAL A 84 -9.36 11.99 6.61
C VAL A 84 -10.49 13.01 6.54
N ASN A 85 -10.81 13.60 7.67
CA ASN A 85 -11.87 14.60 7.82
C ASN A 85 -11.29 16.01 7.83
N ASP A 86 -12.07 16.98 7.37
CA ASP A 86 -11.72 18.41 7.37
C ASP A 86 -11.49 18.98 8.79
N ASP A 87 -12.16 18.41 9.79
CA ASP A 87 -12.04 18.80 11.20
C ASP A 87 -10.74 18.34 11.90
N ASP A 88 -10.03 17.35 11.36
CA ASP A 88 -8.74 16.88 11.90
C ASP A 88 -7.66 17.96 11.72
N GLY A 89 -7.77 18.79 10.67
CA GLY A 89 -6.83 19.87 10.37
C GLY A 89 -5.40 19.42 10.01
N ARG A 90 -5.12 18.12 10.05
CA ARG A 90 -3.82 17.51 9.78
C ARG A 90 -3.58 17.30 8.29
N THR A 91 -2.29 17.27 7.95
CA THR A 91 -1.80 16.90 6.63
C THR A 91 -1.17 15.51 6.68
N TYR A 92 -1.49 14.67 5.70
CA TYR A 92 -1.01 13.30 5.60
C TYR A 92 -0.13 13.11 4.37
N THR A 93 1.06 12.54 4.54
CA THR A 93 1.89 12.14 3.40
C THR A 93 1.39 10.82 2.81
N LEU A 94 0.98 10.85 1.54
CA LEU A 94 0.49 9.70 0.81
C LEU A 94 1.56 9.24 -0.18
N PHE A 95 1.93 7.97 -0.10
CA PHE A 95 2.91 7.36 -1.00
C PHE A 95 2.23 6.47 -2.04
N SER A 96 2.61 6.65 -3.30
CA SER A 96 2.20 5.80 -4.42
C SER A 96 3.40 5.50 -5.32
N LEU A 97 4.25 4.58 -4.86
CA LEU A 97 5.55 4.24 -5.45
C LEU A 97 5.44 3.05 -6.42
N GLU A 98 6.32 2.99 -7.42
CA GLU A 98 6.26 2.08 -8.59
C GLU A 98 6.26 0.58 -8.23
N ASP A 99 6.83 0.23 -7.08
CA ASP A 99 6.91 -1.14 -6.56
C ASP A 99 5.61 -1.62 -5.91
N SER A 100 4.64 -0.73 -5.71
CA SER A 100 3.37 -1.00 -5.05
C SER A 100 2.16 -0.68 -5.94
N SER A 101 0.96 -1.09 -5.51
CA SER A 101 -0.29 -0.67 -6.16
C SER A 101 -0.45 0.85 -6.05
N ALA A 102 -1.00 1.47 -7.10
CA ALA A 102 -1.19 2.91 -7.11
C ALA A 102 -2.23 3.30 -6.06
N ASN A 103 -1.85 4.24 -5.20
CA ASN A 103 -2.72 4.76 -4.16
C ASN A 103 -3.78 5.72 -4.75
N TYR A 104 -4.80 6.03 -3.96
CA TYR A 104 -5.96 6.80 -4.36
C TYR A 104 -6.39 7.79 -3.27
N ILE A 105 -7.18 8.76 -3.70
CA ILE A 105 -7.99 9.67 -2.89
C ILE A 105 -9.42 9.54 -3.39
N SER A 106 -10.36 9.11 -2.55
CA SER A 106 -11.76 8.94 -2.94
C SER A 106 -12.72 9.71 -2.05
N THR A 107 -13.84 10.14 -2.62
CA THR A 107 -14.96 10.71 -1.86
C THR A 107 -15.61 9.67 -0.93
N VAL A 108 -16.23 10.14 0.15
CA VAL A 108 -16.94 9.29 1.13
C VAL A 108 -18.43 9.65 1.13
N ARG A 109 -19.33 8.63 1.17
CA ARG A 109 -20.80 8.79 1.03
C ARG A 109 -21.45 9.69 2.07
N TYR A 110 -20.91 9.77 3.28
CA TYR A 110 -21.54 10.44 4.43
C TYR A 110 -20.73 11.63 4.92
N THR A 111 -20.12 12.36 4.00
CA THR A 111 -19.36 13.56 4.35
C THR A 111 -20.27 14.76 4.51
N VAL A 112 -20.06 15.55 5.56
CA VAL A 112 -20.76 16.83 5.78
C VAL A 112 -19.74 17.92 5.61
N MET A 113 -19.92 18.77 4.60
CA MET A 113 -19.08 19.95 4.44
C MET A 113 -19.37 20.96 5.55
N THR A 114 -18.37 21.24 6.37
CA THR A 114 -18.50 22.33 7.35
C THR A 114 -18.33 23.67 6.63
N GLY A 115 -19.26 24.63 6.74
CA GLY A 115 -19.16 25.92 6.01
C GLY A 115 -17.88 26.76 6.27
N ARG A 116 -17.01 26.31 7.20
CA ARG A 116 -15.68 26.86 7.50
C ARG A 116 -14.70 26.75 6.33
N TYR A 117 -14.91 25.83 5.38
CA TYR A 117 -13.98 25.62 4.26
C TYR A 117 -13.85 26.85 3.35
N LEU A 118 -14.89 27.69 3.24
CA LEU A 118 -14.87 28.90 2.40
C LEU A 118 -13.75 29.85 2.81
N ASN A 119 -13.58 30.08 4.12
CA ASN A 119 -12.50 30.92 4.64
C ASN A 119 -11.12 30.35 4.31
N VAL A 120 -10.97 29.03 4.36
CA VAL A 120 -9.71 28.36 4.01
C VAL A 120 -9.40 28.55 2.52
N LEU A 121 -10.41 28.45 1.65
CA LEU A 121 -10.24 28.69 0.21
C LEU A 121 -9.85 30.14 -0.10
N PHE A 122 -10.47 31.12 0.57
CA PHE A 122 -10.05 32.52 0.45
C PHE A 122 -8.61 32.76 0.93
N GLN A 123 -8.20 32.12 2.04
CA GLN A 123 -6.83 32.20 2.55
C GLN A 123 -5.79 31.58 1.60
N LEU A 124 -6.21 30.63 0.77
CA LEU A 124 -5.40 30.06 -0.31
C LEU A 124 -5.32 30.98 -1.55
N GLY A 125 -5.93 32.17 -1.51
CA GLY A 125 -5.89 33.16 -2.59
C GLY A 125 -6.93 32.95 -3.69
N LEU A 126 -7.92 32.07 -3.48
CA LEU A 126 -9.00 31.87 -4.44
C LEU A 126 -10.02 33.01 -4.36
N ASN A 127 -10.47 33.49 -5.52
CA ASN A 127 -11.53 34.49 -5.62
C ASN A 127 -12.93 33.87 -5.53
N GLU A 128 -13.95 34.72 -5.35
CA GLU A 128 -15.34 34.30 -5.17
C GLU A 128 -15.87 33.46 -6.34
N ASP A 129 -15.55 33.83 -7.58
CA ASP A 129 -16.02 33.11 -8.78
C ASP A 129 -15.47 31.68 -8.84
N VAL A 130 -14.18 31.50 -8.51
CA VAL A 130 -13.54 30.18 -8.49
C VAL A 130 -14.10 29.35 -7.33
N ILE A 131 -14.31 29.94 -6.16
CA ILE A 131 -14.92 29.26 -5.02
C ILE A 131 -16.35 28.82 -5.37
N TYR A 132 -17.15 29.68 -6.00
CA TYR A 132 -18.50 29.35 -6.46
C TYR A 132 -18.50 28.16 -7.43
N LYS A 133 -17.54 28.12 -8.37
CA LYS A 133 -17.35 26.96 -9.27
C LYS A 133 -17.01 25.68 -8.50
N ILE A 134 -16.09 25.74 -7.53
CA ILE A 134 -15.75 24.59 -6.69
C ILE A 134 -17.00 24.07 -5.98
N VAL A 135 -17.73 24.95 -5.30
CA VAL A 135 -18.91 24.59 -4.50
C VAL A 135 -20.00 23.95 -5.36
N ASN A 136 -20.29 24.53 -6.53
CA ASN A 136 -21.26 23.96 -7.46
C ASN A 136 -20.79 22.62 -8.03
N HIS A 137 -19.49 22.46 -8.28
CA HIS A 137 -18.93 21.23 -8.82
C HIS A 137 -19.05 20.07 -7.84
N VAL A 138 -18.67 20.27 -6.58
CA VAL A 138 -18.64 19.22 -5.55
C VAL A 138 -20.03 18.90 -5.00
N GLY A 139 -20.93 19.89 -4.97
CA GLY A 139 -22.25 19.75 -4.35
C GLY A 139 -22.16 19.43 -2.85
N CYS A 140 -23.24 18.90 -2.27
CA CYS A 140 -23.33 18.66 -0.83
C CYS A 140 -22.57 17.42 -0.34
N MET A 141 -22.24 16.48 -1.23
CA MET A 141 -21.62 15.20 -0.88
C MET A 141 -20.19 15.04 -1.39
N GLY A 142 -19.68 16.02 -2.15
CA GLY A 142 -18.32 15.97 -2.67
C GLY A 142 -17.26 16.22 -1.61
N THR A 143 -16.02 16.45 -2.04
CA THR A 143 -14.90 16.67 -1.14
C THR A 143 -13.92 17.64 -1.78
N VAL A 144 -13.36 18.54 -0.97
CA VAL A 144 -12.28 19.43 -1.39
C VAL A 144 -11.01 19.05 -0.63
N VAL A 145 -9.95 18.78 -1.36
CA VAL A 145 -8.64 18.34 -0.83
C VAL A 145 -7.57 19.31 -1.28
N LEU A 146 -6.72 19.75 -0.37
CA LEU A 146 -5.49 20.45 -0.70
C LEU A 146 -4.37 19.43 -0.84
N LEU A 147 -3.77 19.36 -2.02
CA LEU A 147 -2.56 18.60 -2.29
C LEU A 147 -1.35 19.53 -2.33
N SER A 148 -0.25 19.07 -1.76
CA SER A 148 1.04 19.78 -1.77
C SER A 148 2.15 18.85 -2.25
N ASN A 149 3.12 19.42 -2.97
CA ASN A 149 4.29 18.72 -3.46
C ASN A 149 5.14 18.23 -2.28
N ALA A 150 5.47 16.94 -2.25
CA ALA A 150 6.33 16.36 -1.23
C ALA A 150 7.67 15.84 -1.79
N VAL A 151 7.95 16.08 -3.07
CA VAL A 151 9.09 15.50 -3.80
C VAL A 151 10.41 15.93 -3.16
N GLU A 152 10.60 17.21 -2.84
CA GLU A 152 11.85 17.73 -2.26
C GLU A 152 12.18 17.05 -0.93
N ARG A 153 11.17 16.82 -0.08
CA ARG A 153 11.32 16.13 1.22
C ARG A 153 11.91 14.72 1.06
N PHE A 154 11.61 14.06 -0.06
CA PHE A 154 12.06 12.70 -0.35
C PHE A 154 13.14 12.64 -1.45
N GLN A 155 13.62 13.78 -1.95
CA GLN A 155 14.60 13.83 -3.03
C GLN A 155 15.89 13.08 -2.68
N ARG A 156 16.47 13.33 -1.49
CA ARG A 156 17.67 12.61 -1.03
C ARG A 156 17.46 11.10 -0.92
N TRP A 157 16.23 10.69 -0.62
CA TRP A 157 15.89 9.26 -0.58
C TRP A 157 15.85 8.68 -1.99
N ASN A 158 15.23 9.40 -2.93
CA ASN A 158 15.20 9.02 -4.33
C ASN A 158 16.61 8.94 -4.94
N GLU A 159 17.45 9.96 -4.72
CA GLU A 159 18.85 10.00 -5.19
C GLU A 159 19.65 8.82 -4.65
N PHE A 160 19.51 8.53 -3.36
CA PHE A 160 20.19 7.39 -2.74
C PHE A 160 19.77 6.05 -3.35
N LEU A 161 18.47 5.80 -3.49
CA LEU A 161 18.01 4.55 -4.12
C LEU A 161 18.40 4.47 -5.59
N THR A 162 18.34 5.58 -6.32
CA THR A 162 18.78 5.65 -7.72
C THR A 162 20.26 5.35 -7.87
N SER A 163 21.11 5.78 -6.92
CA SER A 163 22.55 5.46 -6.91
C SER A 163 22.84 3.96 -6.75
N LEU A 164 21.84 3.19 -6.29
CA LEU A 164 21.89 1.73 -6.14
C LEU A 164 21.15 1.00 -7.26
N ASP A 165 20.79 1.70 -8.34
CA ASP A 165 19.97 1.19 -9.46
C ASP A 165 18.56 0.74 -9.02
N ILE A 166 18.02 1.35 -7.97
CA ILE A 166 16.67 1.09 -7.45
C ILE A 166 15.78 2.29 -7.76
N GLN A 167 14.88 2.13 -8.73
CA GLN A 167 13.92 3.16 -9.14
C GLN A 167 12.52 2.86 -8.56
N VAL A 168 12.17 3.53 -7.45
CA VAL A 168 10.83 3.41 -6.82
C VAL A 168 9.99 4.67 -6.94
N PHE A 169 10.62 5.84 -7.02
CA PHE A 169 9.92 7.08 -7.29
C PHE A 169 9.63 7.16 -8.80
N PRO A 170 8.43 7.60 -9.20
CA PRO A 170 8.11 7.73 -10.61
C PRO A 170 9.13 8.66 -11.28
N ALA A 171 9.71 8.20 -12.39
CA ALA A 171 10.58 9.04 -13.21
C ALA A 171 9.79 10.24 -13.75
N LYS A 172 10.47 11.37 -14.03
CA LYS A 172 9.88 12.60 -14.57
C LYS A 172 8.74 12.32 -15.56
N LEU A 173 7.53 12.70 -15.17
CA LEU A 173 6.18 12.81 -15.79
C LEU A 173 5.90 12.41 -17.28
N ARG A 174 6.72 11.63 -17.97
CA ARG A 174 6.53 11.33 -19.40
C ARG A 174 6.85 9.89 -19.73
N LYS A 175 5.89 8.98 -19.55
CA LYS A 175 6.01 7.63 -20.14
C LYS A 175 4.72 7.07 -20.75
N ARG A 176 3.52 7.53 -20.38
CA ARG A 176 2.25 6.99 -20.94
C ARG A 176 1.12 8.04 -21.01
N GLY A 177 0.75 8.42 -22.23
CA GLY A 177 -0.42 9.25 -22.51
C GLY A 177 -0.24 10.74 -22.21
N PHE A 178 -1.25 11.53 -22.58
CA PHE A 178 -1.34 12.96 -22.27
C PHE A 178 -1.72 13.17 -20.80
N PRO A 179 -1.21 14.23 -20.15
CA PRO A 179 -1.61 14.58 -18.79
C PRO A 179 -3.11 14.88 -18.70
N LEU A 180 -3.79 14.22 -17.76
CA LEU A 180 -5.20 14.45 -17.46
C LEU A 180 -5.38 15.78 -16.71
N PHE A 181 -4.45 16.12 -15.83
CA PHE A 181 -4.42 17.38 -15.08
C PHE A 181 -3.04 18.05 -15.19
N PRO A 182 -2.69 18.67 -16.34
CA PRO A 182 -1.31 19.09 -16.63
C PRO A 182 -0.70 20.02 -15.58
N GLU A 183 -1.45 21.05 -15.18
CA GLU A 183 -1.00 22.04 -14.18
C GLU A 183 -0.82 21.40 -12.79
N ALA A 184 -1.71 20.48 -12.42
CA ALA A 184 -1.64 19.79 -11.15
C ALA A 184 -0.49 18.77 -11.10
N GLU A 185 -0.30 18.02 -12.19
CA GLU A 185 0.80 17.05 -12.33
C GLU A 185 2.16 17.74 -12.25
N GLU A 186 2.30 18.90 -12.91
CA GLU A 186 3.51 19.72 -12.84
C GLU A 186 3.75 20.25 -11.42
N ALA A 187 2.75 20.89 -10.80
CA ALA A 187 2.89 21.48 -9.47
C ALA A 187 3.24 20.45 -8.40
N LEU A 188 2.64 19.26 -8.46
CA LEU A 188 2.79 18.22 -7.43
C LEU A 188 3.92 17.23 -7.71
N GLY A 189 4.47 17.22 -8.93
CA GLY A 189 5.46 16.23 -9.34
C GLY A 189 4.93 14.80 -9.29
N ALA A 190 3.64 14.62 -9.59
CA ALA A 190 2.93 13.34 -9.52
C ALA A 190 2.09 13.13 -10.78
N VAL A 191 1.87 11.87 -11.18
CA VAL A 191 0.95 11.52 -12.26
C VAL A 191 -0.42 11.22 -11.66
N PHE A 192 -1.50 11.67 -12.29
CA PHE A 192 -2.87 11.43 -11.85
C PHE A 192 -3.68 10.64 -12.89
N ASP A 193 -4.72 9.94 -12.45
CA ASP A 193 -5.64 9.21 -13.30
C ASP A 193 -6.99 9.08 -12.57
N ASP A 194 -8.10 9.06 -13.29
CA ASP A 194 -9.42 8.79 -12.71
C ASP A 194 -9.62 7.27 -12.51
N ALA A 195 -10.84 6.79 -12.20
CA ALA A 195 -11.05 5.36 -11.98
C ALA A 195 -11.00 4.56 -13.30
N GLY A 196 -11.66 5.07 -14.35
CA GLY A 196 -11.69 4.46 -15.69
C GLY A 196 -10.38 4.54 -16.49
N GLY A 197 -9.46 5.42 -16.12
CA GLY A 197 -8.24 5.72 -16.87
C GLY A 197 -7.24 4.55 -16.95
N THR A 198 -6.34 4.62 -17.92
CA THR A 198 -5.34 3.57 -18.19
C THR A 198 -3.90 4.06 -18.02
N ARG A 199 -3.71 5.34 -17.67
CA ARG A 199 -2.39 5.96 -17.55
C ARG A 199 -1.61 5.39 -16.37
N ILE A 200 -2.30 5.14 -15.25
CA ILE A 200 -1.71 4.57 -14.05
C ILE A 200 -2.03 3.08 -13.98
N PRO A 201 -1.05 2.19 -14.21
CA PRO A 201 -1.24 0.77 -14.03
C PRO A 201 -1.23 0.37 -12.55
N LYS A 202 -1.76 -0.84 -12.27
CA LYS A 202 -1.79 -1.45 -10.93
C LYS A 202 -2.54 -0.60 -9.89
N LYS A 203 -3.63 0.06 -10.27
CA LYS A 203 -4.54 0.77 -9.34
C LYS A 203 -4.90 -0.13 -8.15
N LEU A 204 -4.81 0.40 -6.94
CA LEU A 204 -5.16 -0.35 -5.73
C LEU A 204 -6.66 -0.66 -5.75
N ASN A 205 -6.99 -1.94 -5.94
CA ASN A 205 -8.36 -2.41 -5.94
C ASN A 205 -8.79 -2.78 -4.51
N ILE A 206 -9.77 -2.04 -3.97
CA ILE A 206 -10.37 -2.36 -2.67
C ILE A 206 -11.36 -3.52 -2.85
N CYS A 207 -11.15 -4.59 -2.10
CA CYS A 207 -12.06 -5.74 -2.14
C CYS A 207 -13.40 -5.38 -1.49
N LYS A 208 -14.51 -5.64 -2.18
CA LYS A 208 -15.87 -5.37 -1.69
C LYS A 208 -16.18 -6.08 -0.37
N ASP A 209 -15.54 -7.22 -0.12
CA ASP A 209 -15.74 -7.99 1.12
C ASP A 209 -15.05 -7.33 2.33
N TRP A 210 -14.09 -6.42 2.14
CA TRP A 210 -13.34 -5.84 3.26
C TRP A 210 -14.24 -4.99 4.16
N ASP A 211 -15.12 -4.16 3.60
CA ASP A 211 -16.06 -3.36 4.41
C ASP A 211 -17.09 -4.27 5.13
N VAL A 212 -17.52 -5.36 4.49
CA VAL A 212 -18.41 -6.36 5.11
C VAL A 212 -17.72 -7.02 6.31
N ILE A 213 -16.45 -7.42 6.15
CA ILE A 213 -15.66 -8.02 7.25
C ILE A 213 -15.43 -7.02 8.37
N MET A 214 -15.08 -5.77 8.03
CA MET A 214 -14.88 -4.73 9.04
C MET A 214 -16.16 -4.46 9.84
N SER A 215 -17.33 -4.53 9.20
CA SER A 215 -18.63 -4.38 9.88
C SER A 215 -18.95 -5.53 10.84
N ALA A 216 -18.34 -6.71 10.63
CA ALA A 216 -18.49 -7.86 11.53
C ALA A 216 -17.55 -7.78 12.75
N PHE A 217 -16.55 -6.89 12.75
CA PHE A 217 -15.66 -6.71 13.89
C PHE A 217 -16.29 -5.83 14.97
N PRO A 218 -16.18 -6.21 16.27
CA PRO A 218 -16.69 -5.38 17.36
C PRO A 218 -16.02 -4.00 17.38
N THR A 219 -16.82 -2.93 17.46
CA THR A 219 -16.31 -1.56 17.59
C THR A 219 -15.70 -1.32 18.97
N ASP A 220 -16.39 -1.74 20.03
CA ASP A 220 -16.06 -1.36 21.42
C ASP A 220 -15.28 -2.43 22.18
N GLN A 221 -14.78 -3.46 21.48
CA GLN A 221 -14.00 -4.54 22.09
C GLN A 221 -12.66 -4.75 21.38
N HIS A 222 -11.72 -5.34 22.11
CA HIS A 222 -10.45 -5.77 21.55
C HIS A 222 -10.53 -7.23 21.14
N PHE A 223 -9.94 -7.55 20.00
CA PHE A 223 -9.97 -8.88 19.40
C PHE A 223 -8.67 -9.13 18.65
N LYS A 224 -8.44 -10.39 18.29
CA LYS A 224 -7.26 -10.84 17.54
C LYS A 224 -7.66 -11.31 16.14
N VAL A 225 -7.08 -10.70 15.11
CA VAL A 225 -7.27 -11.08 13.71
C VAL A 225 -5.98 -11.64 13.15
N LEU A 226 -6.02 -12.87 12.65
CA LEU A 226 -4.88 -13.49 11.98
C LEU A 226 -5.09 -13.48 10.46
N PHE A 227 -4.11 -12.98 9.71
CA PHE A 227 -4.12 -12.97 8.25
C PHE A 227 -3.30 -14.13 7.70
N CYS A 228 -3.86 -14.88 6.76
CA CYS A 228 -3.19 -16.03 6.15
C CYS A 228 -3.54 -16.20 4.67
N GLY A 229 -2.69 -16.90 3.93
CA GLY A 229 -2.78 -17.05 2.46
C GLY A 229 -1.41 -17.09 1.80
N GLY A 230 -1.37 -17.46 0.52
CA GLY A 230 -0.13 -17.62 -0.25
C GLY A 230 0.75 -16.37 -0.33
N LYS A 231 1.98 -16.55 -0.82
CA LYS A 231 2.86 -15.43 -1.13
C LYS A 231 2.23 -14.54 -2.20
N GLY A 232 2.26 -13.22 -2.00
CA GLY A 232 1.81 -12.25 -3.01
C GLY A 232 0.30 -12.09 -3.17
N VAL A 233 -0.54 -12.76 -2.35
CA VAL A 233 -2.01 -12.67 -2.45
C VAL A 233 -2.63 -11.40 -1.86
N GLY A 234 -1.82 -10.46 -1.33
CA GLY A 234 -2.31 -9.19 -0.77
C GLY A 234 -2.57 -9.17 0.74
N LYS A 235 -1.99 -10.08 1.52
CA LYS A 235 -2.11 -10.12 3.00
C LYS A 235 -1.75 -8.79 3.67
N SER A 236 -0.55 -8.28 3.45
CA SER A 236 -0.09 -7.01 4.04
C SER A 236 -0.95 -5.82 3.62
N THR A 237 -1.43 -5.80 2.37
CA THR A 237 -2.35 -4.74 1.89
C THR A 237 -3.69 -4.80 2.62
N THR A 238 -4.26 -6.00 2.77
CA THR A 238 -5.51 -6.20 3.52
C THR A 238 -5.34 -5.82 4.99
N MET A 239 -4.23 -6.22 5.60
CA MET A 239 -3.91 -5.86 6.98
C MET A 239 -3.76 -4.34 7.15
N ARG A 240 -3.02 -3.66 6.27
CA ARG A 240 -2.89 -2.18 6.29
C ARG A 240 -4.25 -1.50 6.21
N TYR A 241 -5.11 -1.95 5.29
CA TYR A 241 -6.47 -1.43 5.15
C TYR A 241 -7.29 -1.58 6.44
N MET A 242 -7.29 -2.78 7.03
CA MET A 242 -8.03 -3.06 8.26
C MET A 242 -7.46 -2.32 9.48
N ILE A 243 -6.13 -2.16 9.57
CA ILE A 243 -5.48 -1.33 10.59
C ILE A 243 -5.96 0.12 10.45
N ASN A 244 -5.92 0.67 9.25
CA ASN A 244 -6.34 2.04 8.96
C ASN A 244 -7.80 2.27 9.34
N ARG A 245 -8.70 1.34 8.97
CA ARG A 245 -10.10 1.36 9.41
C ARG A 245 -10.23 1.29 10.92
N ARG A 246 -9.50 0.41 11.60
CA ARG A 246 -9.57 0.26 13.05
C ARG A 246 -9.06 1.49 13.80
N LEU A 247 -8.08 2.21 13.25
CA LEU A 247 -7.55 3.45 13.83
C LEU A 247 -8.56 4.61 13.84
N GLN A 248 -9.68 4.50 13.10
CA GLN A 248 -10.78 5.47 13.15
C GLN A 248 -11.58 5.39 14.46
N VAL A 249 -11.63 4.20 15.06
CA VAL A 249 -12.44 3.91 16.26
C VAL A 249 -11.59 3.47 17.45
N SER A 250 -10.28 3.36 17.28
CA SER A 250 -9.33 2.97 18.31
C SER A 250 -8.06 3.80 18.20
N PRO A 251 -7.53 4.36 19.31
CA PRO A 251 -6.34 5.22 19.26
C PRO A 251 -5.06 4.47 18.88
N LYS A 252 -5.06 3.15 19.01
CA LYS A 252 -3.93 2.29 18.69
C LYS A 252 -4.34 0.85 18.39
N VAL A 253 -3.45 0.12 17.74
CA VAL A 253 -3.55 -1.33 17.52
C VAL A 253 -2.19 -1.98 17.76
N LEU A 254 -2.18 -3.27 18.07
CA LEU A 254 -0.94 -4.06 18.12
C LEU A 254 -0.81 -4.86 16.84
N VAL A 255 0.33 -4.73 16.14
CA VAL A 255 0.68 -5.62 15.04
C VAL A 255 1.71 -6.62 15.53
N ILE A 256 1.42 -7.90 15.34
CA ILE A 256 2.36 -9.00 15.55
C ILE A 256 2.73 -9.54 14.18
N ASP A 257 3.96 -9.25 13.75
CA ASP A 257 4.47 -9.69 12.46
C ASP A 257 5.28 -10.97 12.62
N LEU A 258 4.74 -12.05 12.06
CA LEU A 258 5.35 -13.38 12.07
C LEU A 258 5.89 -13.77 10.68
N ASP A 259 5.87 -12.87 9.70
CA ASP A 259 6.50 -13.08 8.38
C ASP A 259 7.96 -12.62 8.38
N VAL A 260 8.88 -13.58 8.45
CA VAL A 260 10.33 -13.29 8.42
C VAL A 260 10.84 -12.95 7.01
N GLY A 261 10.09 -13.25 5.96
CA GLY A 261 10.50 -13.08 4.56
C GLY A 261 10.17 -11.70 4.00
N GLN A 262 9.09 -11.07 4.47
CA GLN A 262 8.69 -9.70 4.16
C GLN A 262 8.00 -9.07 5.38
N SER A 263 8.79 -8.47 6.25
CA SER A 263 8.28 -7.75 7.43
C SER A 263 7.67 -6.40 7.05
N GLU A 264 6.62 -6.00 7.76
CA GLU A 264 5.83 -4.79 7.55
C GLU A 264 6.45 -3.56 8.23
N PHE A 265 7.03 -3.72 9.42
CA PHE A 265 7.46 -2.58 10.25
C PHE A 265 8.95 -2.54 10.55
N THR A 266 9.65 -3.66 10.38
CA THR A 266 11.05 -3.81 10.76
C THR A 266 11.83 -4.60 9.71
N ILE A 267 13.12 -4.86 9.97
CA ILE A 267 13.97 -5.66 9.11
C ILE A 267 13.48 -7.11 9.00
N CYS A 268 13.74 -7.73 7.85
CA CYS A 268 13.43 -9.15 7.63
C CYS A 268 14.31 -10.07 8.48
N GLY A 269 13.91 -11.34 8.59
CA GLY A 269 14.59 -12.35 9.42
C GLY A 269 14.24 -12.27 10.91
N SER A 270 13.25 -11.46 11.29
CA SER A 270 12.79 -11.31 12.66
C SER A 270 11.27 -11.46 12.76
N VAL A 271 10.80 -11.87 13.94
CA VAL A 271 9.39 -11.72 14.34
C VAL A 271 9.28 -10.55 15.30
N SER A 272 8.21 -9.74 15.20
CA SER A 272 8.14 -8.49 15.96
C SER A 272 6.73 -8.10 16.40
N ALA A 273 6.67 -7.31 17.48
CA ALA A 273 5.45 -6.70 18.00
C ALA A 273 5.60 -5.17 17.98
N VAL A 274 4.67 -4.49 17.31
CA VAL A 274 4.70 -3.04 17.07
C VAL A 274 3.35 -2.44 17.43
N VAL A 275 3.34 -1.41 18.26
CA VAL A 275 2.12 -0.62 18.52
C VAL A 275 2.00 0.47 17.45
N VAL A 276 0.87 0.50 16.76
CA VAL A 276 0.59 1.44 15.67
C VAL A 276 -0.44 2.45 16.14
N TYR A 277 -0.11 3.74 15.97
CA TYR A 277 -0.92 4.90 16.38
C TYR A 277 -1.34 5.77 15.19
N THR A 278 -0.81 5.51 14.00
CA THR A 278 -0.93 6.37 12.83
C THR A 278 -1.25 5.50 11.62
N PRO A 279 -2.05 6.00 10.66
CA PRO A 279 -2.37 5.24 9.47
C PRO A 279 -1.13 4.89 8.63
N LEU A 280 -1.24 3.79 7.89
CA LEU A 280 -0.21 3.20 7.05
C LEU A 280 -0.54 3.53 5.59
N LEU A 281 0.00 4.65 5.10
CA LEU A 281 -0.39 5.29 3.82
C LEU A 281 0.70 5.15 2.74
N GLY A 282 1.34 3.98 2.70
CA GLY A 282 2.42 3.68 1.75
C GLY A 282 2.99 2.27 1.89
N PRO A 283 4.01 1.89 1.09
CA PRO A 283 4.72 0.63 1.23
C PRO A 283 5.46 0.51 2.57
N ASN A 284 5.77 -0.71 3.02
CA ASN A 284 6.32 -1.02 4.35
C ASN A 284 7.50 -0.12 4.77
N TYR A 285 8.43 0.14 3.86
CA TYR A 285 9.61 0.96 4.13
C TYR A 285 9.31 2.45 4.37
N THR A 286 8.08 2.95 4.13
CA THR A 286 7.70 4.34 4.47
C THR A 286 7.34 4.51 5.96
N HIS A 287 7.05 3.41 6.66
CA HIS A 287 6.52 3.43 8.02
C HIS A 287 7.23 2.45 8.97
N LEU A 288 8.52 2.20 8.73
CA LEU A 288 9.36 1.43 9.65
C LEU A 288 9.37 2.06 11.05
N LYS A 289 9.25 1.22 12.08
CA LYS A 289 9.15 1.62 13.48
C LYS A 289 9.99 0.71 14.36
N ASN A 290 10.49 1.25 15.47
CA ASN A 290 11.13 0.45 16.51
C ASN A 290 10.07 -0.44 17.17
N PRO A 291 10.24 -1.76 17.17
CA PRO A 291 9.27 -2.67 17.77
C PRO A 291 9.32 -2.60 19.30
N SER A 292 8.18 -2.80 19.96
CA SER A 292 8.12 -3.02 21.40
C SER A 292 8.95 -4.24 21.80
N ARG A 293 8.93 -5.27 20.95
CA ARG A 293 9.79 -6.45 21.05
C ARG A 293 10.03 -7.06 19.69
N SER A 294 11.25 -7.54 19.45
CA SER A 294 11.60 -8.30 18.26
C SER A 294 12.56 -9.43 18.64
N TYR A 295 12.47 -10.54 17.92
CA TYR A 295 13.39 -11.68 18.04
C TYR A 295 13.91 -12.03 16.66
N PHE A 296 15.23 -11.96 16.51
CA PHE A 296 15.92 -12.39 15.30
C PHE A 296 15.89 -13.91 15.20
N VAL A 297 15.41 -14.43 14.07
CA VAL A 297 15.28 -15.86 13.80
C VAL A 297 16.55 -16.43 13.18
N GLY A 298 17.35 -15.59 12.52
CA GLY A 298 18.63 -15.98 11.90
C GLY A 298 18.57 -16.14 10.39
N ASN A 299 17.42 -16.52 9.83
CA ASN A 299 17.24 -16.74 8.40
C ASN A 299 15.84 -16.29 7.95
N ILE A 300 15.72 -15.87 6.70
CA ILE A 300 14.44 -15.59 6.03
C ILE A 300 13.81 -16.87 5.47
N ASP A 301 14.61 -17.92 5.25
CA ASP A 301 14.11 -19.25 4.92
C ASP A 301 13.76 -20.02 6.20
N ILE A 302 12.46 -20.17 6.42
CA ILE A 302 11.90 -20.84 7.58
C ILE A 302 12.22 -22.33 7.56
N ALA A 303 12.36 -22.96 6.39
CA ALA A 303 12.67 -24.38 6.30
C ALA A 303 14.01 -24.72 6.96
N MET A 304 14.96 -23.77 6.95
CA MET A 304 16.27 -23.91 7.60
C MET A 304 16.25 -23.56 9.10
N SER A 305 15.16 -23.00 9.62
CA SER A 305 15.14 -22.36 10.95
C SER A 305 13.85 -22.58 11.75
N ILE A 306 13.11 -23.67 11.46
CA ILE A 306 11.80 -24.00 12.05
C ILE A 306 11.79 -23.88 13.58
N SER A 307 12.76 -24.52 14.26
CA SER A 307 12.83 -24.53 15.73
C SER A 307 13.09 -23.12 16.30
N SER A 308 14.03 -22.39 15.71
CA SER A 308 14.33 -21.01 16.08
C SER A 308 13.14 -20.08 15.85
N TYR A 309 12.46 -20.23 14.72
CA TYR A 309 11.25 -19.51 14.37
C TYR A 309 10.14 -19.75 15.41
N LEU A 310 9.78 -21.01 15.68
CA LEU A 310 8.75 -21.33 16.66
C LEU A 310 9.11 -20.87 18.08
N ASN A 311 10.38 -20.95 18.47
CA ASN A 311 10.84 -20.41 19.76
C ASN A 311 10.68 -18.88 19.83
N ALA A 312 11.06 -18.17 18.76
CA ALA A 312 10.91 -16.73 18.66
C ALA A 312 9.43 -16.31 18.70
N VAL A 313 8.56 -17.01 17.97
CA VAL A 313 7.10 -16.81 17.98
C VAL A 313 6.55 -16.99 19.40
N ARG A 314 6.85 -18.11 20.08
CA ARG A 314 6.38 -18.36 21.45
C ARG A 314 6.84 -17.28 22.42
N LYS A 315 8.11 -16.90 22.38
CA LYS A 315 8.67 -15.83 23.22
C LYS A 315 7.98 -14.49 22.97
N LEU A 316 7.72 -14.16 21.71
CA LEU A 316 7.03 -12.93 21.33
C LEU A 316 5.58 -12.92 21.80
N LEU A 317 4.83 -13.99 21.54
CA LEU A 317 3.43 -14.11 21.95
C LEU A 317 3.29 -14.07 23.48
N ASN A 318 4.16 -14.76 24.22
CA ASN A 318 4.19 -14.68 25.68
C ASN A 318 4.47 -13.25 26.16
N TYR A 319 5.47 -12.57 25.57
CA TYR A 319 5.71 -11.16 25.89
C TYR A 319 4.46 -10.30 25.64
N CYS A 320 3.75 -10.53 24.53
CA CYS A 320 2.55 -9.76 24.21
C CYS A 320 1.39 -10.06 25.18
N LEU A 321 1.17 -11.33 25.52
CA LEU A 321 0.08 -11.77 26.41
C LEU A 321 0.26 -11.25 27.84
N TYR A 322 1.49 -11.24 28.35
CA TYR A 322 1.78 -10.80 29.72
C TYR A 322 2.11 -9.31 29.84
N ASN A 323 1.99 -8.53 28.76
CA ASN A 323 2.18 -7.09 28.80
C ASN A 323 0.82 -6.37 28.89
N PRO A 324 0.47 -5.76 30.04
CA PRO A 324 -0.81 -5.08 30.24
C PRO A 324 -1.06 -3.94 29.24
N GLN A 325 -0.02 -3.35 28.64
CA GLN A 325 -0.18 -2.29 27.65
C GLN A 325 -0.92 -2.75 26.39
N PHE A 326 -0.95 -4.06 26.13
CA PHE A 326 -1.53 -4.67 24.94
C PHE A 326 -2.88 -5.35 25.19
N SER A 327 -3.35 -5.45 26.43
CA SER A 327 -4.69 -5.98 26.75
C SER A 327 -5.79 -5.11 26.13
N ASN A 328 -5.52 -3.81 25.99
CA ASN A 328 -6.44 -2.82 25.46
C ASN A 328 -6.16 -2.51 23.97
N CYS A 329 -5.67 -3.49 23.21
CA CYS A 329 -5.36 -3.34 21.79
C CYS A 329 -6.07 -4.43 21.00
N THR A 330 -6.65 -4.09 19.85
CA THR A 330 -6.92 -5.07 18.80
C THR A 330 -5.56 -5.56 18.24
N TRP A 331 -5.41 -6.87 18.09
CA TRP A 331 -4.19 -7.48 17.56
C TRP A 331 -4.40 -7.85 16.10
N PHE A 332 -3.52 -7.39 15.22
CA PHE A 332 -3.44 -7.83 13.83
C PHE A 332 -2.18 -8.68 13.66
N ILE A 333 -2.36 -9.96 13.32
CA ILE A 333 -1.28 -10.95 13.25
C ILE A 333 -1.00 -11.27 11.79
N ASN A 334 0.14 -10.81 11.28
CA ASN A 334 0.62 -11.17 9.95
C ASN A 334 1.33 -12.52 10.00
N THR A 335 1.15 -13.36 8.97
CA THR A 335 1.79 -14.68 8.89
C THR A 335 2.49 -14.90 7.56
N MET A 336 3.41 -15.87 7.53
CA MET A 336 4.18 -16.25 6.35
C MET A 336 3.29 -16.71 5.18
N GLY A 337 3.77 -16.53 3.95
CA GLY A 337 3.07 -16.94 2.72
C GLY A 337 3.24 -18.39 2.27
N ILE A 338 3.40 -19.36 3.20
CA ILE A 338 3.61 -20.79 2.87
C ILE A 338 2.34 -21.58 3.22
N THR A 339 1.60 -22.05 2.22
CA THR A 339 0.27 -22.65 2.42
C THR A 339 0.22 -24.17 2.43
N LYS A 340 1.33 -24.85 2.12
CA LYS A 340 1.42 -26.31 1.98
C LYS A 340 2.47 -26.89 2.93
N GLY A 341 2.38 -28.21 3.15
CA GLY A 341 3.37 -28.99 3.89
C GLY A 341 3.71 -28.39 5.26
N ILE A 342 5.00 -28.14 5.50
CA ILE A 342 5.51 -27.58 6.76
C ILE A 342 4.86 -26.22 7.10
N GLY A 343 4.57 -25.39 6.09
CA GLY A 343 3.93 -24.08 6.29
C GLY A 343 2.55 -24.18 6.92
N LEU A 344 1.74 -25.17 6.50
CA LEU A 344 0.43 -25.43 7.10
C LEU A 344 0.54 -25.90 8.55
N GLY A 345 1.49 -26.80 8.85
CA GLY A 345 1.75 -27.25 10.22
C GLY A 345 2.20 -26.11 11.15
N LEU A 346 3.04 -25.20 10.64
CA LEU A 346 3.46 -23.99 11.35
C LEU A 346 2.30 -23.04 11.59
N LEU A 347 1.49 -22.75 10.57
CA LEU A 347 0.32 -21.88 10.70
C LEU A 347 -0.69 -22.45 11.71
N ALA A 348 -0.99 -23.74 11.64
CA ALA A 348 -1.87 -24.39 12.62
C ALA A 348 -1.34 -24.26 14.04
N THR A 349 -0.01 -24.41 14.22
CA THR A 349 0.65 -24.18 15.51
C THR A 349 0.52 -22.71 15.96
N ILE A 350 0.68 -21.74 15.06
CA ILE A 350 0.50 -20.31 15.36
C ILE A 350 -0.94 -20.02 15.77
N ILE A 351 -1.94 -20.54 15.06
CA ILE A 351 -3.37 -20.35 15.41
C ILE A 351 -3.64 -20.88 16.82
N LYS A 352 -3.11 -22.06 17.16
CA LYS A 352 -3.21 -22.66 18.51
C LYS A 352 -2.51 -21.82 19.60
N LEU A 353 -1.44 -21.11 19.28
CA LEU A 353 -0.73 -20.23 20.22
C LEU A 353 -1.39 -18.85 20.37
N VAL A 354 -1.88 -18.28 19.27
CA VAL A 354 -2.47 -16.94 19.24
C VAL A 354 -3.88 -16.93 19.84
N LEU A 355 -4.63 -18.02 19.61
CA LEU A 355 -6.05 -18.15 19.93
C LEU A 355 -6.86 -16.97 19.35
N PRO A 356 -6.86 -16.79 18.01
CA PRO A 356 -7.50 -15.66 17.37
C PRO A 356 -9.01 -15.67 17.58
N ASP A 357 -9.65 -14.51 17.47
CA ASP A 357 -11.12 -14.38 17.38
C ASP A 357 -11.57 -14.51 15.93
N PHE A 358 -10.75 -13.99 15.02
CA PHE A 358 -10.99 -13.98 13.58
C PHE A 358 -9.78 -14.49 12.81
N VAL A 359 -10.02 -15.31 11.79
CA VAL A 359 -9.01 -15.70 10.80
C VAL A 359 -9.46 -15.20 9.44
N LEU A 360 -8.61 -14.41 8.78
CA LEU A 360 -8.83 -13.96 7.42
C LEU A 360 -7.94 -14.76 6.46
N GLN A 361 -8.57 -15.65 5.71
CA GLN A 361 -7.93 -16.49 4.70
C GLN A 361 -8.11 -15.88 3.31
N ILE A 362 -7.00 -15.45 2.70
CA ILE A 362 -7.00 -14.88 1.35
C ILE A 362 -6.69 -15.98 0.32
N GLN A 363 -7.59 -16.16 -0.64
CA GLN A 363 -7.48 -17.13 -1.72
C GLN A 363 -7.02 -16.48 -3.02
N SER A 364 -6.01 -17.07 -3.66
CA SER A 364 -5.55 -16.72 -4.99
C SER A 364 -6.38 -17.42 -6.08
N ASN A 365 -6.39 -16.86 -7.29
CA ASN A 365 -6.82 -17.59 -8.48
C ASN A 365 -5.81 -18.69 -8.88
N ASP A 366 -4.57 -18.58 -8.42
CA ASP A 366 -3.57 -19.64 -8.52
C ASP A 366 -3.73 -20.62 -7.34
N ASN A 367 -4.28 -21.80 -7.63
CA ASN A 367 -4.55 -22.83 -6.64
C ASN A 367 -3.28 -23.34 -5.92
N GLN A 368 -2.09 -23.18 -6.51
CA GLN A 368 -0.84 -23.56 -5.85
C GLN A 368 -0.54 -22.65 -4.65
N LEU A 369 -1.06 -21.42 -4.64
CA LEU A 369 -0.92 -20.45 -3.57
C LEU A 369 -2.01 -20.59 -2.49
N ASN A 370 -2.94 -21.54 -2.63
CA ASN A 370 -4.04 -21.74 -1.70
C ASN A 370 -3.74 -22.87 -0.70
N PHE A 371 -4.45 -22.89 0.42
CA PHE A 371 -4.49 -24.05 1.31
C PHE A 371 -5.32 -25.17 0.67
N ASP A 372 -5.05 -26.43 1.01
CA ASP A 372 -5.82 -27.58 0.49
C ASP A 372 -7.28 -27.58 0.97
N ALA A 373 -7.53 -27.00 2.15
CA ALA A 373 -8.85 -26.82 2.71
C ALA A 373 -9.00 -25.43 3.33
N GLN A 374 -10.25 -25.01 3.55
CA GLN A 374 -10.53 -23.86 4.39
C GLN A 374 -10.02 -24.12 5.80
N LEU A 375 -9.39 -23.11 6.41
CA LEU A 375 -8.81 -23.19 7.75
C LEU A 375 -9.89 -23.06 8.82
N GLN A 376 -10.93 -23.88 8.75
CA GLN A 376 -11.90 -24.03 9.83
C GLN A 376 -11.22 -24.75 11.01
N PRO A 377 -11.63 -24.50 12.27
CA PRO A 377 -11.05 -25.16 13.43
C PRO A 377 -10.94 -26.68 13.28
N GLN A 378 -11.99 -27.34 12.78
CA GLN A 378 -11.99 -28.80 12.58
C GLN A 378 -10.94 -29.28 11.56
N ASN A 379 -10.63 -28.46 10.55
CA ASN A 379 -9.70 -28.83 9.47
C ASN A 379 -8.24 -28.66 9.88
N ILE A 380 -7.96 -27.94 10.97
CA ILE A 380 -6.60 -27.68 11.45
C ILE A 380 -6.22 -28.51 12.70
N LEU A 381 -7.17 -29.26 13.28
CA LEU A 381 -6.94 -30.08 14.49
C LEU A 381 -5.76 -31.03 14.34
N GLY A 382 -5.70 -31.75 13.21
CA GLY A 382 -4.67 -32.74 12.89
C GLY A 382 -3.29 -32.17 12.52
N TYR A 383 -3.17 -30.84 12.41
CA TYR A 383 -1.91 -30.18 12.03
C TYR A 383 -1.21 -29.54 13.24
N GLY A 384 0.11 -29.46 13.17
CA GLY A 384 0.95 -28.85 14.21
C GLY A 384 1.29 -29.80 15.36
N ALA A 385 1.86 -29.26 16.44
CA ALA A 385 2.28 -30.05 17.58
C ALA A 385 1.09 -30.79 18.23
N PRO A 386 1.10 -32.13 18.31
CA PRO A 386 -0.01 -32.89 18.86
C PRO A 386 -0.13 -32.71 20.39
N ARG A 387 -1.39 -32.63 20.87
CA ARG A 387 -1.82 -32.78 22.28
C ARG A 387 -1.63 -31.63 23.29
N LEU A 388 -1.16 -30.44 22.89
CA LEU A 388 -0.86 -29.39 23.90
C LEU A 388 -1.82 -28.19 23.95
N PHE A 389 -2.71 -27.99 22.97
CA PHE A 389 -3.56 -26.80 22.94
C PHE A 389 -4.94 -27.11 22.34
N ASP A 390 -6.01 -26.84 23.10
CA ASP A 390 -7.36 -26.77 22.56
C ASP A 390 -7.45 -25.61 21.55
N ILE A 391 -8.12 -25.85 20.43
CA ILE A 391 -8.37 -24.80 19.44
C ILE A 391 -9.59 -24.00 19.91
N LYS A 392 -9.36 -22.73 20.28
CA LYS A 392 -10.46 -21.77 20.47
C LYS A 392 -11.25 -21.67 19.17
N LYS A 393 -12.59 -21.74 19.25
CA LYS A 393 -13.47 -21.44 18.12
C LYS A 393 -13.24 -19.99 17.66
N TYR A 394 -13.02 -19.80 16.37
CA TYR A 394 -12.89 -18.49 15.73
C TYR A 394 -13.80 -18.40 14.52
N THR A 395 -14.08 -17.17 14.09
CA THR A 395 -14.80 -16.90 12.84
C THR A 395 -13.81 -16.86 11.68
N LEU A 396 -14.02 -17.73 10.69
CA LEU A 396 -13.22 -17.75 9.46
C LEU A 396 -13.88 -16.88 8.39
N PHE A 397 -13.15 -15.87 7.91
CA PHE A 397 -13.49 -15.13 6.71
C PHE A 397 -12.60 -15.62 5.56
N THR A 398 -13.22 -15.97 4.44
CA THR A 398 -12.51 -16.32 3.21
C THR A 398 -12.76 -15.25 2.17
N VAL A 399 -11.70 -14.63 1.66
CA VAL A 399 -11.78 -13.57 0.64
C VAL A 399 -10.95 -13.94 -0.58
N ARG A 400 -11.40 -13.52 -1.76
CA ARG A 400 -10.59 -13.65 -2.97
C ARG A 400 -9.58 -12.52 -3.05
N SER A 401 -8.36 -12.85 -3.49
CA SER A 401 -7.29 -11.92 -3.77
C SER A 401 -7.73 -10.92 -4.84
N ALA A 402 -7.60 -9.63 -4.55
CA ALA A 402 -7.79 -8.56 -5.52
C ALA A 402 -6.60 -8.40 -6.49
N VAL A 403 -5.55 -9.23 -6.33
CA VAL A 403 -4.38 -9.24 -7.22
C VAL A 403 -4.78 -9.87 -8.56
N ILE A 404 -4.83 -9.05 -9.61
CA ILE A 404 -5.16 -9.49 -10.95
C ILE A 404 -3.99 -10.33 -11.49
N SER A 405 -4.27 -11.55 -11.97
CA SER A 405 -3.28 -12.49 -12.52
C SER A 405 -2.75 -12.10 -13.91
N SER A 406 -3.20 -10.96 -14.46
CA SER A 406 -2.85 -10.45 -15.80
C SER A 406 -1.40 -9.96 -15.93
N TYR A 407 -0.57 -10.12 -14.90
CA TYR A 407 0.88 -9.90 -15.01
C TYR A 407 1.61 -10.91 -15.92
N LYS A 408 0.88 -11.83 -16.56
CA LYS A 408 1.36 -12.62 -17.70
C LYS A 408 1.06 -11.97 -19.06
N ASP A 409 0.36 -10.84 -19.12
CA ASP A 409 0.14 -10.09 -20.37
C ASP A 409 1.45 -9.39 -20.78
N ARG A 410 1.95 -9.74 -21.97
CA ARG A 410 3.21 -9.21 -22.53
C ARG A 410 3.19 -7.68 -22.64
N ARG A 411 2.02 -7.03 -22.71
CA ARG A 411 1.89 -5.55 -22.73
C ARG A 411 2.35 -4.87 -21.43
N PHE A 412 2.36 -5.58 -20.31
CA PHE A 412 2.85 -5.09 -19.01
C PHE A 412 4.19 -5.72 -18.57
N SER A 413 4.82 -6.51 -19.45
CA SER A 413 6.10 -7.19 -19.18
C SER A 413 7.27 -6.26 -18.83
N ASN A 414 7.23 -5.01 -19.29
CA ASN A 414 8.23 -4.00 -18.95
C ASN A 414 8.04 -3.37 -17.55
N ILE A 415 6.93 -3.66 -16.86
CA ILE A 415 6.69 -3.21 -15.48
C ILE A 415 7.10 -4.33 -14.52
N ILE A 416 8.38 -4.70 -14.57
CA ILE A 416 9.00 -5.63 -13.63
C ILE A 416 8.90 -4.96 -12.25
N GLY A 417 7.94 -5.39 -11.44
CA GLY A 417 7.89 -5.00 -10.04
C GLY A 417 9.18 -5.45 -9.35
N LEU A 418 9.64 -4.68 -8.36
CA LEU A 418 10.84 -5.03 -7.62
C LEU A 418 10.78 -6.46 -7.08
N THR A 419 11.89 -7.17 -7.18
CA THR A 419 11.95 -8.52 -6.63
C THR A 419 11.77 -8.49 -5.11
N PRO A 420 11.25 -9.55 -4.48
CA PRO A 420 11.22 -9.64 -3.02
C PRO A 420 12.59 -9.41 -2.37
N LYS A 421 13.68 -9.79 -3.03
CA LYS A 421 15.05 -9.53 -2.55
C LYS A 421 15.34 -8.03 -2.49
N THR A 422 15.09 -7.31 -3.59
CA THR A 422 15.31 -5.86 -3.68
C THR A 422 14.45 -5.10 -2.67
N LEU A 423 13.19 -5.51 -2.46
CA LEU A 423 12.34 -4.90 -1.43
C LEU A 423 12.94 -5.05 -0.02
N ARG A 424 13.52 -6.21 0.30
CA ARG A 424 14.21 -6.40 1.59
C ARG A 424 15.44 -5.51 1.73
N GLU A 425 16.20 -5.34 0.65
CA GLU A 425 17.36 -4.44 0.61
C GLU A 425 16.93 -3.00 0.89
N ILE A 426 15.85 -2.52 0.25
CA ILE A 426 15.29 -1.18 0.52
C ILE A 426 14.90 -1.04 1.99
N VAL A 427 14.15 -1.99 2.55
CA VAL A 427 13.77 -1.97 3.98
C VAL A 427 15.00 -1.88 4.87
N MET A 428 16.04 -2.68 4.60
CA MET A 428 17.27 -2.68 5.38
C MET A 428 18.00 -1.34 5.30
N LEU A 429 18.12 -0.77 4.11
CA LEU A 429 18.78 0.52 3.90
C LEU A 429 18.05 1.67 4.59
N VAL A 430 16.73 1.71 4.47
CA VAL A 430 15.90 2.72 5.15
C VAL A 430 15.99 2.56 6.67
N TYR A 431 15.97 1.31 7.16
CA TYR A 431 16.13 1.02 8.59
C TYR A 431 17.48 1.51 9.12
N LEU A 432 18.59 1.18 8.44
CA LEU A 432 19.94 1.60 8.83
C LEU A 432 20.10 3.12 8.84
N ARG A 433 19.55 3.79 7.83
CA ARG A 433 19.55 5.26 7.78
C ARG A 433 18.84 5.85 8.99
N ARG A 434 17.67 5.33 9.37
CA ARG A 434 16.93 5.80 10.55
C ARG A 434 17.72 5.54 11.83
N ALA A 435 18.29 4.35 11.98
CA ALA A 435 19.13 4.01 13.13
C ALA A 435 20.36 4.94 13.26
N ALA A 436 21.01 5.30 12.15
CA ALA A 436 22.14 6.23 12.16
C ALA A 436 21.74 7.65 12.59
N VAL A 437 20.61 8.16 12.09
CA VAL A 437 20.07 9.47 12.48
C VAL A 437 19.64 9.47 13.96
N ASP A 438 19.00 8.39 14.41
CA ASP A 438 18.58 8.25 15.81
C ASP A 438 19.76 8.09 16.76
N ASN A 439 20.84 7.42 16.36
CA ASN A 439 22.07 7.30 17.16
C ASN A 439 22.81 8.64 17.30
N ASN A 440 22.79 9.49 16.26
CA ASN A 440 23.29 10.87 16.39
C ASN A 440 22.43 11.71 17.37
N LYS A 441 21.18 11.32 17.62
CA LYS A 441 20.32 11.88 18.69
C LYS A 441 20.43 11.12 20.02
N ARG A 442 20.93 9.88 20.02
CA ARG A 442 21.00 8.94 21.15
C ARG A 442 22.42 8.42 21.37
N SER A 443 23.36 9.29 21.74
CA SER A 443 24.59 8.87 22.43
C SER A 443 24.33 8.26 23.83
N ARG A 444 23.09 7.88 24.16
CA ARG A 444 22.70 7.21 25.39
C ARG A 444 21.71 6.08 25.06
N PHE A 445 22.15 4.85 25.30
CA PHE A 445 21.37 3.59 25.36
C PHE A 445 20.98 2.89 24.04
N PHE A 446 21.90 2.10 23.50
CA PHE A 446 21.57 0.83 22.85
C PHE A 446 22.26 -0.32 23.60
N LYS A 447 21.49 -1.10 24.37
CA LYS A 447 21.88 -2.45 24.81
C LYS A 447 21.10 -3.45 23.95
N TYR A 448 21.69 -3.89 22.85
CA TYR A 448 21.30 -5.18 22.25
C TYR A 448 21.76 -6.28 23.21
N ARG A 449 20.83 -6.92 23.93
CA ARG A 449 21.13 -8.17 24.63
C ARG A 449 21.15 -9.28 23.57
N MET A 450 22.35 -9.61 23.09
CA MET A 450 22.59 -10.90 22.44
C MET A 450 22.19 -11.99 23.43
N CYS A 451 21.25 -12.85 23.04
CA CYS A 451 20.91 -14.03 23.81
C CYS A 451 22.07 -15.02 23.62
N ASN A 452 23.05 -15.00 24.53
CA ASN A 452 24.06 -16.04 24.65
C ASN A 452 23.98 -16.67 26.04
N LYS A 453 23.94 -18.00 26.01
CA LYS A 453 23.82 -19.01 27.07
C LYS A 453 22.39 -19.31 27.53
#